data_AF-A0A2E4CYF6-F1
#
_entry.id   AF-A0A2E4CYF6-F1
#
_cell.length_a   1.000
_cell.length_b   1.000
_cell.length_c   1.000
_cell.angle_alpha   90.00
_cell.angle_beta   90.00
_cell.angle_gamma   90.00
#
_symmetry.space_group_name_H-M   'P 1'
#
loop_
_entity.id
_entity.type
_entity.pdbx_description
1 polymer ?
#
loop_
_entity_poly.entity_id
_entity_poly.type
_entity_poly.pdbx_seq_one_letter_code
_entity_poly.pdbx_strand_id
1 'polypeptide(L)'
;MLIEQGRRDLVTLIGSGGIVGADHVPKAIISGMDAVALDLPVLFAVQGRVNGSMRDRVEVSGSLPKKFNHPWSVQRLTNLCGSWRDQLLEILGAMGIREVRRLRGEFGRSMIVKHLEDEAFEGIEGYVGGCS
;
A
#
# COMPACT_ATOMS: atom_id res chain seq x y z
N MET A 1 -8.27 12.98 15.46
CA MET A 1 -7.16 13.76 16.03
C MET A 1 -6.53 14.77 15.05
N LEU A 2 -5.81 14.40 13.97
CA LEU A 2 -5.15 15.39 13.09
C LEU A 2 -6.12 16.26 12.27
N ILE A 3 -7.21 15.66 11.80
CA ILE A 3 -8.28 16.36 11.07
C ILE A 3 -9.01 17.32 12.03
N GLU A 4 -9.40 16.85 13.21
CA GLU A 4 -10.07 17.65 14.25
C GLU A 4 -9.22 18.83 14.72
N GLN A 5 -7.89 18.69 14.72
CA GLN A 5 -6.96 19.77 15.08
C GLN A 5 -6.67 20.73 13.92
N GLY A 6 -7.18 20.49 12.71
CA GLY A 6 -6.88 21.30 11.53
C GLY A 6 -5.42 21.21 11.06
N ARG A 7 -4.69 20.15 11.44
CA ARG A 7 -3.24 20.03 11.21
C ARG A 7 -2.88 19.02 10.11
N ARG A 8 -3.86 18.41 9.44
CA ARG A 8 -3.61 17.37 8.43
C ARG A 8 -2.74 17.86 7.28
N ASP A 9 -2.91 19.09 6.83
CA ASP A 9 -2.13 19.66 5.72
C ASP A 9 -0.75 20.17 6.13
N LEU A 10 -0.46 20.20 7.44
CA LEU A 10 0.83 20.62 7.99
C LEU A 10 1.80 19.44 8.19
N VAL A 11 1.36 18.20 7.94
CA VAL A 11 2.17 17.00 8.15
C VAL A 11 2.11 16.08 6.93
N THR A 12 3.23 15.43 6.64
CA THR A 12 3.32 14.38 5.63
C THR A 12 3.28 13.02 6.30
N LEU A 13 2.27 12.21 5.97
CA LEU A 13 2.10 10.85 6.47
C LEU A 13 2.73 9.86 5.47
N ILE A 14 3.79 9.20 5.90
CA ILE A 14 4.45 8.16 5.11
C ILE A 14 4.13 6.81 5.75
N GLY A 15 3.46 5.92 5.01
CA GLY A 15 3.15 4.57 5.44
C GLY A 15 4.19 3.56 4.98
N SER A 16 4.52 2.56 5.79
CA SER A 16 5.41 1.45 5.43
C SER A 16 4.92 0.16 6.07
N GLY A 17 5.45 -0.99 5.64
CA GLY A 17 5.12 -2.29 6.22
C GLY A 17 3.81 -2.84 5.67
N GLY A 18 3.90 -3.87 4.82
CA GLY A 18 2.72 -4.52 4.23
C GLY A 18 2.37 -4.05 2.81
N ILE A 19 3.16 -3.15 2.24
CA ILE A 19 3.04 -2.76 0.84
C ILE A 19 3.73 -3.83 -0.02
N VAL A 20 2.95 -4.76 -0.58
CA VAL A 20 3.47 -5.89 -1.37
C VAL A 20 3.00 -5.87 -2.82
N GLY A 21 1.97 -5.07 -3.13
CA GLY A 21 1.39 -4.93 -4.47
C GLY A 21 1.22 -3.47 -4.88
N ALA A 22 1.19 -3.23 -6.20
CA ALA A 22 0.99 -1.90 -6.77
C ALA A 22 -0.37 -1.29 -6.37
N ASP A 23 -1.39 -2.13 -6.21
CA ASP A 23 -2.74 -1.74 -5.80
C ASP A 23 -2.84 -1.36 -4.31
N HIS A 24 -1.83 -1.69 -3.48
CA HIS A 24 -1.76 -1.26 -2.09
C HIS A 24 -1.43 0.25 -2.00
N VAL A 25 -0.72 0.80 -2.99
CA VAL A 25 -0.35 2.22 -3.04
C VAL A 25 -1.58 3.13 -3.06
N PRO A 26 -2.51 3.02 -4.03
CA PRO A 26 -3.71 3.85 -4.03
C PRO A 26 -4.60 3.59 -2.82
N LYS A 27 -4.65 2.35 -2.30
CA LYS A 27 -5.40 2.02 -1.07
C LYS A 27 -4.82 2.74 0.15
N ALA A 28 -3.50 2.78 0.30
CA ALA A 28 -2.87 3.51 1.40
C ALA A 28 -3.12 5.03 1.28
N ILE A 29 -3.04 5.58 0.07
CA ILE A 29 -3.24 7.01 -0.17
C ILE A 29 -4.70 7.41 0.05
N ILE A 30 -5.68 6.65 -0.48
CA ILE A 30 -7.11 6.95 -0.26
C ILE A 30 -7.48 6.85 1.22
N SER A 31 -6.83 5.96 1.98
CA SER A 31 -6.94 5.87 3.44
C SER A 31 -6.22 6.99 4.20
N GLY A 32 -5.60 7.95 3.51
CA GLY A 32 -5.07 9.17 4.10
C GLY A 32 -3.55 9.27 4.19
N MET A 33 -2.78 8.34 3.61
CA MET A 33 -1.31 8.50 3.47
C MET A 33 -0.95 9.47 2.35
N ASP A 34 0.21 10.12 2.47
CA ASP A 34 0.78 11.00 1.43
C ASP A 34 1.76 10.25 0.52
N ALA A 35 2.46 9.26 1.06
CA ALA A 35 3.36 8.40 0.34
C ALA A 35 3.46 7.02 1.02
N VAL A 36 3.99 6.07 0.28
CA VAL A 36 4.32 4.73 0.79
C VAL A 36 5.81 4.47 0.63
N ALA A 37 6.43 3.89 1.65
CA ALA A 37 7.79 3.38 1.57
C ALA A 37 7.78 1.93 1.05
N LEU A 38 8.70 1.63 0.13
CA LEU A 38 8.89 0.29 -0.40
C LEU A 38 9.97 -0.43 0.38
N ASP A 39 9.65 -1.60 0.92
CA ASP A 39 10.55 -2.43 1.73
C ASP A 39 10.87 -3.77 1.03
N LEU A 40 10.08 -4.81 1.27
CA LEU A 40 10.22 -6.13 0.68
C LEU A 40 10.12 -6.14 -0.85
N PRO A 41 9.27 -5.32 -1.52
CA PRO A 41 9.26 -5.26 -2.97
C PRO A 41 10.63 -4.90 -3.59
N VAL A 42 11.39 -4.01 -2.93
CA VAL A 42 12.74 -3.63 -3.37
C VAL A 42 13.68 -4.83 -3.32
N LEU A 43 13.64 -5.58 -2.22
CA LEU A 43 14.44 -6.80 -2.05
C LEU A 43 14.08 -7.87 -3.09
N PHE A 44 12.79 -8.09 -3.34
CA PHE A 44 12.33 -9.08 -4.32
C PHE A 44 12.65 -8.67 -5.78
N ALA A 45 12.58 -7.38 -6.10
CA ALA A 45 12.91 -6.90 -7.45
C ALA A 45 14.34 -7.25 -7.85
N VAL A 46 15.28 -7.22 -6.90
CA VAL A 46 16.69 -7.56 -7.09
C VAL A 46 17.00 -9.05 -6.83
N GLN A 47 15.99 -9.92 -6.78
CA GLN A 47 16.13 -11.36 -6.48
C GLN A 47 16.78 -11.66 -5.12
N GLY A 48 16.60 -10.77 -4.15
CA GLY A 48 16.92 -11.04 -2.75
C GLY A 48 15.98 -12.08 -2.14
N ARG A 49 16.39 -12.63 -1.00
CA ARG A 49 15.61 -13.60 -0.24
C ARG A 49 15.28 -13.04 1.13
N VAL A 50 14.10 -13.41 1.62
CA VAL A 50 13.68 -13.13 2.97
C VAL A 50 13.93 -14.37 3.83
N ASN A 51 14.48 -14.16 5.02
CA ASN A 51 14.60 -15.17 6.06
C ASN A 51 13.78 -14.72 7.28
N GLY A 52 13.13 -15.67 7.96
CA GLY A 52 12.26 -15.40 9.10
C GLY A 52 10.76 -15.43 8.77
N SER A 53 9.94 -15.25 9.80
CA SER A 53 8.48 -15.27 9.70
C SER A 53 7.96 -13.97 9.06
N MET A 54 7.26 -14.05 7.93
CA MET A 54 6.58 -12.88 7.36
C MET A 54 5.33 -12.45 8.16
N ARG A 55 4.89 -13.28 9.13
CA ARG A 55 3.81 -12.95 10.07
C ARG A 55 4.36 -12.11 11.23
N ASP A 56 5.51 -12.49 11.78
CA ASP A 56 6.23 -11.72 12.82
C ASP A 56 7.39 -10.94 12.20
N ARG A 57 7.06 -9.74 11.70
CA ARG A 57 8.00 -8.88 10.95
C ARG A 57 9.22 -8.41 11.75
N VAL A 58 9.23 -8.60 13.06
CA VAL A 58 10.33 -8.21 13.96
C VAL A 58 11.62 -8.97 13.66
N GLU A 59 11.53 -10.20 13.15
CA GLU A 59 12.68 -11.07 12.87
C GLU A 59 13.01 -11.21 11.37
N VAL A 60 12.31 -10.46 10.52
CA VAL A 60 12.49 -10.57 9.07
C VAL A 60 13.82 -9.93 8.64
N SER A 61 14.72 -10.75 8.10
CA SER A 61 15.98 -10.29 7.51
C SER A 61 16.03 -10.55 6.01
N GLY A 62 16.64 -9.63 5.26
CA GLY A 62 16.84 -9.76 3.82
C GLY A 62 18.27 -10.12 3.48
N SER A 63 18.47 -11.03 2.52
CA SER A 63 19.78 -11.29 1.91
C SER A 63 19.75 -10.98 0.42
N LEU A 64 20.82 -10.33 -0.06
CA LEU A 64 21.02 -10.07 -1.47
C LEU A 64 21.47 -11.35 -2.20
N PRO A 65 21.23 -11.45 -3.53
CA PRO A 65 21.72 -12.58 -4.30
C PRO A 65 23.24 -12.68 -4.24
N LYS A 66 23.77 -13.91 -4.20
CA LYS A 66 25.23 -14.17 -4.15
C LYS A 66 26.01 -13.50 -5.29
N LYS A 67 25.41 -13.42 -6.48
CA LYS A 67 25.96 -12.73 -7.66
C LYS A 67 25.17 -11.45 -7.89
N PHE A 68 25.42 -10.43 -7.08
CA PHE A 68 24.76 -9.14 -7.22
C PHE A 68 25.33 -8.36 -8.42
N ASN A 69 24.45 -7.93 -9.33
CA ASN A 69 24.80 -7.07 -10.45
C ASN A 69 24.12 -5.71 -10.26
N HIS A 70 24.91 -4.67 -10.01
CA HIS A 70 24.38 -3.34 -9.68
C HIS A 70 23.61 -2.70 -10.85
N PRO A 71 24.16 -2.56 -12.07
CA PRO A 71 23.40 -2.02 -13.21
C PRO A 71 22.07 -2.74 -13.47
N TRP A 72 22.07 -4.07 -13.41
CA TRP A 72 20.86 -4.87 -13.57
C TRP A 72 19.86 -4.63 -12.45
N SER A 73 20.32 -4.51 -11.20
CA SER A 73 19.48 -4.24 -10.03
C SER A 73 18.82 -2.86 -10.13
N VAL A 74 19.56 -1.84 -10.56
CA VAL A 74 19.00 -0.51 -10.85
C VAL A 74 17.88 -0.61 -11.87
N GLN A 75 18.10 -1.34 -12.98
CA GLN A 75 17.05 -1.53 -13.99
C GLN A 75 15.82 -2.25 -13.42
N ARG A 76 16.00 -3.25 -12.57
CA ARG A 76 14.89 -3.96 -11.92
C ARG A 76 14.06 -3.05 -11.01
N LEU A 77 14.72 -2.18 -10.25
CA LEU A 77 14.03 -1.19 -9.40
C LEU A 77 13.32 -0.13 -10.24
N THR A 78 13.93 0.35 -11.31
CA THR A 78 13.28 1.26 -12.27
C THR A 78 12.02 0.62 -12.87
N ASN A 79 12.09 -0.65 -13.26
CA ASN A 79 10.95 -1.37 -13.82
C ASN A 79 9.84 -1.59 -12.78
N LEU A 80 10.19 -1.90 -11.53
CA LEU A 80 9.23 -2.02 -10.43
C LEU A 80 8.49 -0.70 -10.19
N CYS A 81 9.24 0.40 -10.00
CA CYS A 81 8.64 1.71 -9.77
C CYS A 81 7.84 2.19 -10.98
N GLY A 82 8.30 1.88 -12.20
CA GLY A 82 7.58 2.15 -13.44
C GLY A 82 6.22 1.45 -13.48
N SER A 83 6.19 0.13 -13.29
CA SER A 83 4.92 -0.62 -13.33
C SER A 83 3.95 -0.22 -12.23
N TRP A 84 4.45 0.10 -11.04
CA TRP A 84 3.61 0.56 -9.93
C TRP A 84 3.03 1.95 -10.18
N ARG A 85 3.83 2.86 -10.76
CA ARG A 85 3.35 4.17 -11.20
C ARG A 85 2.27 4.02 -12.27
N ASP A 86 2.49 3.16 -13.26
CA ASP A 86 1.55 2.98 -14.36
C ASP A 86 0.21 2.40 -13.85
N GLN A 87 0.25 1.41 -12.93
CA GLN A 87 -0.96 0.90 -12.26
C GLN A 87 -1.69 1.99 -11.45
N LEU A 88 -0.93 2.84 -10.75
CA LEU A 88 -1.51 3.98 -10.03
C LEU A 88 -2.19 4.96 -11.01
N LEU A 89 -1.56 5.26 -12.14
CA LEU A 89 -2.12 6.14 -13.16
C LEU A 89 -3.37 5.56 -13.81
N GLU A 90 -3.43 4.24 -14.05
CA GLU A 90 -4.64 3.56 -14.53
C GLU A 90 -5.80 3.74 -13.55
N ILE A 91 -5.56 3.50 -12.26
CA ILE A 91 -6.58 3.65 -11.21
C ILE A 91 -7.03 5.11 -11.10
N LEU A 92 -6.09 6.06 -11.07
CA LEU A 92 -6.40 7.49 -11.02
C LEU A 92 -7.21 7.92 -12.26
N GLY A 93 -6.83 7.44 -13.45
CA GLY A 93 -7.54 7.67 -14.71
C GLY A 93 -8.97 7.14 -14.67
N ALA A 94 -9.17 5.90 -14.22
CA ALA A 94 -10.49 5.28 -14.07
C ALA A 94 -11.38 6.04 -13.06
N MET A 95 -10.78 6.67 -12.05
CA MET A 95 -11.49 7.49 -11.06
C MET A 95 -11.76 8.93 -11.53
N GLY A 96 -11.18 9.37 -12.64
CA GLY A 96 -11.24 10.75 -13.12
C GLY A 96 -10.31 11.72 -12.36
N ILE A 97 -9.29 11.20 -11.68
CA ILE A 97 -8.37 11.96 -10.84
C ILE A 97 -7.08 12.21 -11.63
N ARG A 98 -6.69 13.48 -11.75
CA ARG A 98 -5.45 13.87 -12.44
C ARG A 98 -4.25 14.07 -11.52
N GLU A 99 -4.49 14.02 -10.23
CA GLU A 99 -3.52 14.42 -9.22
C GLU A 99 -3.63 13.52 -7.99
N VAL A 100 -2.56 12.75 -7.71
CA VAL A 100 -2.59 11.71 -6.67
C VAL A 100 -2.96 12.25 -5.28
N ARG A 101 -2.60 13.49 -4.93
CA ARG A 101 -2.91 14.07 -3.62
C ARG A 101 -4.41 14.26 -3.37
N ARG A 102 -5.22 14.35 -4.45
CA ARG A 102 -6.69 14.44 -4.38
C ARG A 102 -7.32 13.13 -3.96
N LEU A 103 -6.65 12.00 -4.19
CA LEU A 103 -7.17 10.68 -3.82
C LEU A 103 -7.49 10.57 -2.33
N ARG A 104 -6.75 11.27 -1.45
CA ARG A 104 -7.04 11.34 0.00
C ARG A 104 -8.44 11.89 0.31
N GLY A 105 -8.97 12.77 -0.53
CA GLY A 105 -10.32 13.33 -0.38
C GLY A 105 -11.43 12.41 -0.89
N GLU A 106 -11.08 11.28 -1.50
CA GLU A 106 -12.01 10.37 -2.16
C GLU A 106 -12.32 9.14 -1.29
N PHE A 107 -12.01 9.17 0.02
CA PHE A 107 -12.25 8.06 0.94
C PHE A 107 -13.71 7.56 0.94
N GLY A 108 -14.69 8.44 0.71
CA GLY A 108 -16.10 8.06 0.57
C GLY A 108 -16.40 7.18 -0.67
N ARG A 109 -15.47 7.08 -1.62
CA ARG A 109 -15.53 6.17 -2.78
C ARG A 109 -14.72 4.89 -2.54
N SER A 110 -14.13 4.73 -1.37
CA SER A 110 -13.41 3.51 -1.00
C SER A 110 -14.38 2.42 -0.56
N MET A 111 -14.02 1.18 -0.84
CA MET A 111 -14.77 0.00 -0.42
C MET A 111 -13.98 -0.71 0.67
N ILE A 112 -14.48 -0.63 1.91
CA ILE A 112 -13.87 -1.30 3.06
C ILE A 112 -14.60 -2.61 3.27
N VAL A 113 -13.85 -3.71 3.24
CA VAL A 113 -14.40 -5.08 3.35
C VAL A 113 -15.33 -5.20 4.54
N LYS A 114 -14.90 -4.75 5.73
CA LYS A 114 -15.73 -4.78 6.93
C LYS A 114 -17.08 -4.06 6.75
N HIS A 115 -17.09 -2.85 6.17
CA HIS A 115 -18.34 -2.12 5.93
C HIS A 115 -19.25 -2.88 4.97
N LEU A 116 -18.69 -3.49 3.93
CA LEU A 116 -19.46 -4.29 2.98
C LEU A 116 -20.01 -5.58 3.60
N GLU A 117 -19.23 -6.23 4.47
CA GLU A 117 -19.67 -7.42 5.20
C GLU A 117 -20.79 -7.06 6.18
N ASP A 118 -20.64 -5.97 6.92
CA ASP A 118 -21.68 -5.48 7.82
C ASP A 118 -22.96 -5.14 7.02
N GLU A 119 -22.87 -4.36 5.93
CA GLU A 119 -24.01 -4.04 5.05
C GLU A 119 -24.67 -5.28 4.43
N ALA A 120 -23.89 -6.31 4.09
CA ALA A 120 -24.40 -7.52 3.44
C ALA A 120 -25.01 -8.53 4.43
N PHE A 121 -24.53 -8.58 5.66
CA PHE A 121 -24.77 -9.69 6.59
C PHE A 121 -25.40 -9.29 7.94
N GLU A 122 -25.67 -8.00 8.20
CA GLU A 122 -26.28 -7.51 9.46
C GLU A 122 -27.58 -8.25 9.84
N GLY A 123 -28.36 -8.71 8.86
CA GLY A 123 -29.61 -9.45 9.08
C GLY A 123 -29.47 -10.98 9.19
N ILE A 124 -28.26 -11.54 9.10
CA ILE A 124 -28.05 -12.99 9.13
C ILE A 124 -27.80 -13.47 10.55
N GLU A 125 -28.62 -14.44 10.99
CA GLU A 125 -28.50 -15.06 12.30
C GLU A 125 -27.10 -15.69 12.50
N GLY A 126 -26.40 -15.25 13.55
CA GLY A 126 -25.05 -15.71 13.87
C GLY A 126 -23.89 -14.89 13.27
N TYR A 127 -24.16 -13.82 12.52
CA TYR A 127 -23.11 -12.89 12.08
C TYR A 127 -22.55 -12.10 13.28
N VAL A 128 -21.27 -12.31 13.59
CA VAL A 128 -20.54 -11.57 14.62
C VAL A 128 -19.71 -10.54 13.87
N GLY A 129 -20.25 -9.33 13.70
CA GLY A 129 -19.65 -8.27 12.87
C GLY A 129 -18.14 -8.12 13.00
N GLY A 130 -17.46 -7.81 11.89
CA GLY A 130 -16.02 -7.95 11.68
C GLY A 130 -15.12 -7.48 12.83
N CYS A 131 -14.86 -8.38 13.78
CA CYS A 131 -14.03 -8.15 14.96
C CYS A 131 -12.73 -8.95 14.83
N SER A 132 -11.69 -8.28 14.35
CA SER A 132 -10.28 -8.54 14.65
C SER A 132 -9.47 -7.29 14.38
#